data_AF-A0A7W1Q141-F1
#
_entry.id   AF-A0A7W1Q141-F1
#
_cell.length_a   1.000
_cell.length_b   1.000
_cell.length_c   1.000
_cell.angle_alpha   90.00
_cell.angle_beta   90.00
_cell.angle_gamma   90.00
#
_symmetry.space_group_name_H-M   'P 1'
#
loop_
_entity.id
_entity.type
_entity.pdbx_description
1 polymer ?
#
loop_
_entity_poly.entity_id
_entity_poly.type
_entity_poly.pdbx_seq_one_letter_code
_entity_poly.pdbx_strand_id
1 'polypeptide(L)' 'MALCGGLPERILGQHRDDGSGRCRDCTLGGQAGRSRYPCVLRVLATEALVLQGRRGLDGDRPRWLGERAD' A
#
# COMPACT_ATOMS: atom_id res chain seq x y z
N MET A 1 -24.20 8.28 -6.24
CA MET A 1 -23.56 7.07 -6.82
C MET A 1 -22.06 7.21 -6.68
N ALA A 2 -21.46 6.58 -5.65
CA ALA A 2 -20.01 6.54 -5.54
C ALA A 2 -19.51 5.46 -6.49
N LEU A 3 -18.73 5.85 -7.50
CA LEU A 3 -17.84 4.93 -8.20
C LEU A 3 -16.82 4.48 -7.14
N CYS A 4 -17.16 3.41 -6.42
CA CYS A 4 -16.20 2.75 -5.54
C CYS A 4 -14.99 2.42 -6.41
N GLY A 5 -13.87 3.10 -6.17
CA GLY A 5 -12.65 2.89 -6.93
C GLY A 5 -12.28 1.39 -6.97
N GLY A 6 -11.46 1.04 -7.95
CA GLY A 6 -10.93 -0.30 -8.09
C GLY A 6 -10.24 -0.79 -6.81
N LEU A 7 -9.94 -2.10 -6.78
CA LEU A 7 -9.23 -2.72 -5.66
C LEU A 7 -7.99 -1.92 -5.21
N PRO A 8 -7.13 -1.40 -6.12
CA PRO A 8 -5.98 -0.60 -5.72
C PRO A 8 -6.34 0.65 -4.92
N GLU A 9 -7.35 1.42 -5.35
CA GLU A 9 -7.76 2.63 -4.62
C GLU A 9 -8.35 2.31 -3.25
N ARG A 10 -9.08 1.19 -3.14
CA ARG A 10 -9.59 0.72 -1.85
C ARG A 10 -8.46 0.36 -0.91
N ILE A 11 -7.44 -0.34 -1.40
CA ILE A 11 -6.23 -0.67 -0.63
C ILE A 11 -5.53 0.62 -0.20
N LEU A 12 -5.32 1.60 -1.09
CA LEU A 12 -4.67 2.87 -0.73
C LEU A 12 -5.45 3.68 0.31
N GLY A 13 -6.78 3.63 0.29
CA GLY A 13 -7.63 4.30 1.27
C GLY A 13 -7.61 3.64 2.66
N GLN A 14 -7.50 2.31 2.70
CA GLN A 14 -7.45 1.55 3.96
C GLN A 14 -6.05 1.54 4.57
N HIS A 15 -5.02 1.36 3.73
CA HIS A 15 -3.64 1.26 4.17
C HIS A 15 -3.00 2.63 4.24
N ARG A 16 -3.25 3.33 5.35
CA ARG A 16 -2.66 4.64 5.68
C ARG A 16 -1.72 4.54 6.88
N ASP A 17 -0.79 5.50 6.95
CA ASP A 17 0.03 5.70 8.14
C ASP A 17 -0.88 6.06 9.33
N ASP A 18 -0.66 5.41 10.47
CA ASP A 18 -1.34 5.74 11.73
C ASP A 18 -0.68 6.90 12.48
N GLY A 19 0.38 7.49 11.90
CA GLY A 19 1.18 8.58 12.47
C GLY A 19 2.40 8.08 13.26
N SER A 20 2.57 6.76 13.40
CA SER A 20 3.73 6.13 14.04
C SER A 20 4.69 5.48 13.03
N GLY A 21 4.48 5.70 11.73
CA GLY A 21 5.19 5.00 10.67
C GLY A 21 4.71 3.56 10.51
N ARG A 22 3.47 3.26 10.90
CA ARG A 22 2.85 1.93 10.82
C ARG A 22 1.54 2.01 10.05
N CYS A 23 1.28 0.97 9.28
CA CYS A 23 0.02 0.85 8.56
C CYS A 23 -1.09 0.42 9.53
N ARG A 24 -2.18 1.18 9.54
CA ARG A 24 -3.31 1.00 10.47
C ARG A 24 -4.06 -0.32 10.30
N ASP A 25 -4.31 -0.72 9.05
CA ASP A 25 -5.19 -1.85 8.70
C ASP A 25 -4.43 -2.99 7.99
N CYS A 26 -3.14 -3.18 8.30
CA CYS A 26 -2.33 -4.16 7.58
C CYS A 26 -2.40 -5.56 8.18
N THR A 27 -3.15 -6.43 7.50
CA THR A 27 -3.25 -7.85 7.83
C THR A 27 -1.94 -8.63 7.60
N LEU A 28 -0.99 -8.09 6.83
CA LEU A 28 0.35 -8.67 6.64
C LEU A 28 1.27 -8.55 7.87
N GLY A 29 0.94 -7.71 8.85
CA GLY A 29 1.75 -7.52 10.06
C GLY A 29 1.72 -8.69 11.05
N GLY A 30 1.09 -9.82 10.70
CA GLY A 30 0.88 -10.94 11.62
C GLY A 30 -0.06 -10.58 12.78
N GLN A 31 0.13 -11.27 13.93
CA GLN A 31 -0.70 -11.17 15.14
C GLN A 31 -0.84 -9.74 15.71
N ALA A 32 0.06 -8.81 15.34
CA ALA A 32 0.04 -7.42 15.80
C ALA A 32 -0.78 -6.47 14.90
N GLY A 33 -1.26 -6.92 13.73
CA GLY A 33 -2.16 -6.18 12.84
C GLY A 33 -1.61 -4.88 12.24
N ARG A 34 -0.32 -4.57 12.44
CA ARG A 34 0.33 -3.34 11.95
C ARG A 34 1.74 -3.64 11.45
N SER A 35 1.96 -3.42 10.15
CA SER A 35 3.28 -3.48 9.52
C SER A 35 3.86 -2.08 9.36
N ARG A 36 5.17 -1.99 9.04
CA ARG A 36 5.81 -0.70 8.73
C ARG A 36 5.09 -0.03 7.56
N TYR A 37 4.86 1.27 7.66
CA TYR A 37 4.38 2.10 6.56
C TYR A 37 5.56 2.67 5.76
N PRO A 38 5.50 2.71 4.41
CA PRO A 38 4.45 2.12 3.57
C PRO A 38 4.51 0.59 3.58
N CYS A 39 3.36 -0.05 3.73
CA CYS A 39 3.27 -1.51 3.77
C CYS A 39 3.21 -2.11 2.36
N VAL A 40 3.61 -3.38 2.21
CA VAL A 40 3.63 -4.11 0.92
C VAL A 40 2.34 -3.92 0.10
N LEU A 41 1.16 -4.05 0.71
CA LEU A 41 -0.11 -3.92 -0.01
C LEU A 41 -0.32 -2.52 -0.62
N ARG A 42 0.07 -1.49 0.12
CA ARG A 42 -0.03 -0.10 -0.34
C ARG A 42 0.89 0.14 -1.54
N VAL A 43 2.09 -0.44 -1.48
CA VAL A 43 3.07 -0.36 -2.54
C VAL A 43 2.57 -1.06 -3.79
N LEU A 44 2.11 -2.31 -3.67
CA LEU A 44 1.56 -3.08 -4.79
C LEU A 44 0.31 -2.42 -5.38
N ALA A 45 -0.54 -1.80 -4.57
CA ALA A 45 -1.68 -1.03 -5.05
C ALA A 45 -1.24 0.23 -5.81
N THR A 46 -0.18 0.88 -5.35
CA THR A 46 0.42 2.02 -6.07
C THR A 46 0.96 1.57 -7.43
N GLU A 47 1.70 0.47 -7.48
CA GLU A 47 2.21 -0.10 -8.74
C GLU A 47 1.10 -0.55 -9.67
N ALA A 48 0.04 -1.17 -9.14
CA ALA A 48 -1.13 -1.57 -9.92
C ALA A 48 -1.80 -0.37 -10.58
N LEU A 49 -1.91 0.78 -9.90
CA LEU A 49 -2.42 2.00 -10.52
C LEU A 49 -1.50 2.49 -11.64
N VAL A 50 -0.18 2.49 -11.43
CA VAL A 50 0.80 2.87 -12.47
C VAL A 50 0.66 1.96 -13.69
N LEU A 51 0.60 0.63 -13.51
CA LEU A 51 0.42 -0.34 -14.59
C LEU A 51 -0.91 -0.20 -15.32
N GLN A 52 -1.96 0.24 -14.62
CA GLN A 52 -3.26 0.57 -15.22
C GLN A 52 -3.26 1.90 -15.98
N GLY A 53 -2.12 2.59 -16.10
CA GLY A 53 -2.03 3.91 -16.71
C GLY A 53 -2.72 5.00 -15.88
N ARG A 54 -2.95 4.73 -14.59
CA ARG A 54 -3.56 5.67 -13.64
C ARG A 54 -2.45 6.29 -12.80
N ARG A 55 -2.70 7.50 -12.30
CA ARG A 55 -1.72 8.24 -11.50
C ARG A 55 -1.44 7.46 -10.20
N GLY A 56 -0.29 6.80 -10.14
CA GLY A 56 0.25 6.27 -8.88
C GLY A 56 0.66 7.41 -7.96
N LEU A 57 0.62 7.18 -6.65
CA LEU A 57 1.19 8.09 -5.66
C LEU A 57 2.70 7.84 -5.62
N ASP A 58 3.46 8.51 -6.48
CA ASP A 58 4.92 8.34 -6.71
C ASP A 58 5.82 8.33 -5.44
N GLY A 59 5.30 8.74 -4.27
CA GLY A 59 6.05 8.80 -3.02
C GLY A 59 6.09 7.52 -2.18
N ASP A 60 5.40 6.45 -2.59
CA ASP A 60 5.12 5.33 -1.68
C ASP A 60 6.01 4.09 -1.86
N ARG A 61 6.97 4.10 -2.79
CA ARG A 61 7.77 2.90 -3.10
C ARG A 61 8.95 2.74 -2.12
N PRO A 62 8.94 1.74 -1.22
CA PRO A 62 10.01 1.53 -0.27
C PRO A 62 11.23 0.90 -0.95
N ARG A 63 12.42 1.26 -0.44
CA ARG A 63 13.71 0.79 -0.93
C ARG A 63 13.86 -0.75 -0.96
N TRP A 64 13.17 -1.47 -0.08
CA TRP A 64 13.26 -2.93 0.04
C TRP A 64 12.38 -3.72 -0.94
N LEU A 65 11.51 -3.08 -1.73
CA LEU A 65 10.68 -3.77 -2.73
C LEU A 65 11.50 -4.29 -3.93
N GLY A 66 12.71 -3.77 -4.15
CA GLY A 66 13.61 -4.18 -5.23
C GLY A 66 14.63 -5.25 -4.84
N GLU A 67 14.72 -5.61 -3.56
CA GLU A 67 15.68 -6.59 -3.06
C GLU A 67 15.05 -7.98 -3.20
N ARG A 68 15.25 -8.63 -4.36
CA ARG A 68 14.91 -10.05 -4.53
C ARG A 68 15.64 -10.82 -3.44
N ALA A 69 14.89 -11.47 -2.55
CA ALA A 69 15.43 -12.52 -1.70
C ALA A 69 15.97 -13.62 -2.63
N ASP A 70 17.30 -13.74 -2.68
CA ASP A 70 18.03 -14.84 -3.33
C ASP A 70 17.85 -16.14 -2.52
#